data_AF-A0A5E9B900-F1
#
_entry.id   AF-A0A5E9B900-F1
#
_cell.length_a   1.000
_cell.length_b   1.000
_cell.length_c   1.000
_cell.angle_alpha   90.00
_cell.angle_beta   90.00
_cell.angle_gamma   90.00
#
_symmetry.space_group_name_H-M   'P 1'
#
loop_
_entity.id
_entity.type
_entity.pdbx_description
1 polymer ?
#
loop_
_entity_poly.entity_id
_entity_poly.type
_entity_poly.pdbx_seq_one_letter_code
_entity_poly.pdbx_strand_id
1 'polypeptide(L)'
;MDASSKNKRPRGKLSREMIEDAAFEVIEREGLSGFSMRKLAARLGCEAMSIYHHFPSQAHLYEALVDRQMSGLVIPGADLPWRERARIGMQEFRRVATEHPAFAPFIVVYRMNSPPCLAKLNAIIGMFEDGGFGPELSARLFRAAGYYLMGAILDETAGYAKGPSAVTTVSNEELARDYPSVVKAGAYFGSAGFDKTFELGLEMFLDEMERVREAAGGEDR
;
A
#
# COMPACT_ATOMS: atom_id res chain seq x y z
N MET A 1 43.76 25.01 18.78
CA MET A 1 43.53 25.00 17.33
C MET A 1 43.87 23.62 16.84
N ASP A 2 42.88 22.80 16.49
CA ASP A 2 43.06 21.89 15.37
C ASP A 2 41.68 21.53 14.80
N ALA A 3 41.56 21.71 13.49
CA ALA A 3 40.31 21.75 12.77
C ALA A 3 40.13 20.46 11.95
N SER A 4 38.94 19.89 12.12
CA SER A 4 38.08 19.38 11.05
C SER A 4 38.67 18.39 10.03
N SER A 5 38.10 17.18 10.06
CA SER A 5 37.72 16.50 8.82
C SER A 5 36.41 15.76 9.02
N LYS A 6 35.28 16.48 8.89
CA LYS A 6 33.98 15.87 8.59
C LYS A 6 33.77 15.96 7.08
N ASN A 7 33.98 14.83 6.43
CA ASN A 7 33.86 14.61 4.99
C ASN A 7 32.45 15.02 4.49
N LYS A 8 32.34 16.20 3.84
CA LYS A 8 31.12 16.61 3.12
C LYS A 8 31.09 15.89 1.78
N ARG A 9 30.15 14.96 1.59
CA ARG A 9 29.80 14.44 0.26
C ARG A 9 29.51 15.61 -0.68
N PRO A 10 29.94 15.56 -1.96
CA PRO A 10 29.64 16.61 -2.93
C PRO A 10 28.13 16.63 -3.16
N ARG A 11 27.46 17.70 -2.72
CA ARG A 11 26.03 17.87 -2.94
C ARG A 11 25.81 18.16 -4.42
N GLY A 12 25.36 17.15 -5.16
CA GLY A 12 24.66 17.36 -6.43
C GLY A 12 23.51 18.36 -6.22
N LYS A 13 23.12 19.04 -7.30
CA LYS A 13 21.96 19.94 -7.30
C LYS A 13 20.73 19.19 -6.76
N LEU A 14 19.98 19.82 -5.85
CA LEU A 14 18.75 19.23 -5.31
C LEU A 14 17.81 18.85 -6.46
N SER A 15 17.30 17.62 -6.44
CA SER A 15 16.35 17.10 -7.44
C SER A 15 15.08 16.59 -6.76
N ARG A 16 14.00 16.42 -7.52
CA ARG A 16 12.75 15.83 -7.03
C ARG A 16 12.97 14.41 -6.50
N GLU A 17 13.67 13.58 -7.27
CA GLU A 17 14.00 12.21 -6.90
C GLU A 17 14.76 12.13 -5.57
N MET A 18 15.79 12.97 -5.37
CA MET A 18 16.55 13.03 -4.11
C MET A 18 15.68 13.46 -2.92
N ILE A 19 14.73 14.37 -3.14
CA ILE A 19 13.80 14.81 -2.09
C ILE A 19 12.85 13.67 -1.73
N GLU A 20 12.30 12.98 -2.72
CA GLU A 20 11.39 11.86 -2.53
C GLU A 20 12.07 10.69 -1.81
N ASP A 21 13.30 10.33 -2.18
CA ASP A 21 14.11 9.33 -1.47
C ASP A 21 14.31 9.69 0.00
N ALA A 22 14.76 10.92 0.25
CA ALA A 22 14.94 11.40 1.61
C ALA A 22 13.61 11.48 2.38
N ALA A 23 12.49 11.70 1.70
CA ALA A 23 11.18 11.71 2.33
C ALA A 23 10.77 10.31 2.77
N PHE A 24 10.90 9.30 1.90
CA PHE A 24 10.67 7.90 2.28
C PHE A 24 11.55 7.49 3.46
N GLU A 25 12.85 7.80 3.43
CA GLU A 25 13.75 7.50 4.56
C GLU A 25 13.31 8.18 5.88
N VAL A 26 12.83 9.42 5.83
CA VAL A 26 12.34 10.13 7.02
C VAL A 26 11.04 9.51 7.51
N ILE A 27 10.13 9.13 6.61
CA ILE A 27 8.84 8.51 6.96
C ILE A 27 9.07 7.12 7.57
N GLU A 28 9.95 6.31 7.00
CA GLU A 28 10.31 4.98 7.53
C GLU A 28 10.94 5.07 8.93
N ARG A 29 11.75 6.10 9.20
CA ARG A 29 12.38 6.26 10.52
C ARG A 29 11.45 6.87 11.56
N GLU A 30 10.65 7.87 11.18
CA GLU A 30 9.92 8.72 12.13
C GLU A 30 8.41 8.42 12.17
N GLY A 31 7.94 7.55 11.27
CA GLY A 31 6.53 7.37 10.97
C GLY A 31 5.94 8.57 10.21
N LEU A 32 4.78 8.34 9.60
CA LEU A 32 4.06 9.37 8.87
C LEU A 32 3.63 10.54 9.78
N SER A 33 3.19 10.26 11.01
CA SER A 33 2.81 11.27 12.01
C SER A 33 3.99 12.13 12.49
N GLY A 34 5.20 11.56 12.49
CA GLY A 34 6.42 12.24 12.85
C GLY A 34 7.05 13.04 11.70
N PHE A 35 6.56 12.91 10.47
CA PHE A 35 7.11 13.57 9.29
C PHE A 35 6.84 15.08 9.27
N SER A 36 7.83 15.86 8.81
CA SER A 36 7.64 17.27 8.49
C SER A 36 8.66 17.76 7.46
N MET A 37 8.29 18.80 6.70
CA MET A 37 9.20 19.45 5.75
C MET A 37 10.49 19.95 6.40
N ARG A 38 10.46 20.33 7.69
CA ARG A 38 11.64 20.74 8.45
C ARG A 38 12.60 19.57 8.71
N LYS A 39 12.08 18.40 9.10
CA LYS A 39 12.90 17.19 9.29
C LYS A 39 13.51 16.72 7.96
N LEU A 40 12.75 16.81 6.87
CA LEU A 40 13.23 16.52 5.52
C LEU A 40 14.36 17.47 5.10
N ALA A 41 14.19 18.78 5.31
CA ALA A 41 15.23 19.78 5.04
C ALA A 41 16.50 19.51 5.84
N ALA A 42 16.38 19.17 7.13
CA ALA A 42 17.51 18.79 7.97
C ALA A 42 18.23 17.52 7.45
N ARG A 43 17.48 16.50 7.00
CA ARG A 43 18.02 15.26 6.42
C ARG A 43 18.81 15.52 5.13
N LEU A 44 18.34 16.42 4.29
CA LEU A 44 19.01 16.85 3.05
C LEU A 44 20.13 17.89 3.32
N GLY A 45 20.07 18.53 4.48
CA GLY A 45 20.87 19.67 4.92
C GLY A 45 20.79 20.85 3.94
N CYS A 46 19.55 21.17 3.54
CA CYS A 46 19.15 22.37 2.82
C CYS A 46 18.12 23.15 3.65
N GLU A 47 17.68 24.30 3.15
CA GLU A 47 16.56 25.03 3.73
C GLU A 47 15.23 24.48 3.21
N ALA A 48 14.18 24.55 4.04
CA ALA A 48 12.83 24.09 3.64
C ALA A 48 12.34 24.79 2.36
N MET A 49 12.69 26.07 2.19
CA MET A 49 12.37 26.81 0.96
C MET A 49 12.95 26.13 -0.28
N SER A 50 14.15 25.56 -0.24
CA SER A 50 14.73 24.83 -1.37
C SER A 50 13.84 23.66 -1.79
N ILE A 51 13.21 22.96 -0.84
CA ILE A 51 12.28 21.87 -1.12
C ILE A 51 10.98 22.41 -1.74
N TYR A 52 10.47 23.54 -1.23
CA TYR A 52 9.23 24.14 -1.75
C TYR A 52 9.33 24.62 -3.20
N HIS A 53 10.54 24.86 -3.72
CA HIS A 53 10.74 25.13 -5.15
C HIS A 53 10.46 23.89 -6.03
N HIS A 54 10.59 22.69 -5.46
CA HIS A 54 10.26 21.43 -6.14
C HIS A 54 8.83 20.98 -5.84
N PHE A 55 8.39 21.11 -4.59
CA PHE A 55 7.06 20.68 -4.15
C PHE A 55 6.35 21.83 -3.41
N PRO A 56 5.35 22.48 -4.03
CA PRO A 56 4.73 23.69 -3.46
C PRO A 56 4.12 23.50 -2.07
N SER A 57 3.78 22.27 -1.69
CA SER A 57 3.34 21.93 -0.34
C SER A 57 3.73 20.50 0.03
N GLN A 58 3.60 20.15 1.31
CA GLN A 58 3.76 18.77 1.78
C GLN A 58 2.77 17.81 1.11
N ALA A 59 1.56 18.27 0.78
CA ALA A 59 0.58 17.46 0.05
C ALA A 59 1.04 17.11 -1.37
N HIS A 60 1.70 18.04 -2.08
CA HIS A 60 2.28 17.76 -3.41
C HIS A 60 3.48 16.80 -3.33
N LEU A 61 4.25 16.85 -2.24
CA LEU A 61 5.28 15.85 -2.00
C LEU A 61 4.64 14.48 -1.79
N TYR A 62 3.60 14.38 -0.97
CA TYR A 62 2.91 13.11 -0.74
C TYR A 62 2.25 12.55 -2.00
N GLU A 63 1.66 13.39 -2.84
CA GLU A 63 1.17 13.00 -4.17
C GLU A 63 2.28 12.36 -5.01
N ALA A 64 3.45 13.01 -5.08
CA ALA A 64 4.59 12.48 -5.81
C ALA A 64 5.14 11.17 -5.21
N LEU A 65 5.12 11.02 -3.88
CA LEU A 65 5.49 9.77 -3.24
C LEU A 65 4.52 8.64 -3.57
N VAL A 66 3.21 8.92 -3.62
CA VAL A 66 2.21 7.93 -4.07
C VAL A 66 2.45 7.57 -5.53
N ASP A 67 2.65 8.55 -6.41
CA ASP A 67 2.93 8.31 -7.83
C ASP A 67 4.19 7.47 -8.03
N ARG A 68 5.25 7.78 -7.27
CA ARG A 68 6.50 7.02 -7.29
C ARG A 68 6.30 5.61 -6.80
N GLN A 69 5.59 5.41 -5.69
CA GLN A 69 5.27 4.08 -5.17
C GLN A 69 4.49 3.27 -6.21
N MET A 70 3.41 3.85 -6.74
CA MET A 70 2.52 3.20 -7.69
C MET A 70 3.14 3.02 -9.08
N SER A 71 4.26 3.70 -9.39
CA SER A 71 4.93 3.59 -10.69
C SER A 71 5.33 2.13 -11.01
N GLY A 72 5.79 1.40 -10.00
CA GLY A 72 6.17 -0.01 -10.09
C GLY A 72 5.02 -1.00 -10.20
N LEU A 73 3.75 -0.56 -10.05
CA LEU A 73 2.59 -1.45 -10.20
C LEU A 73 2.46 -1.93 -11.65
N VAL A 74 2.68 -3.21 -11.87
CA VAL A 74 2.49 -3.84 -13.18
C VAL A 74 1.08 -4.42 -13.26
N ILE A 75 0.32 -4.01 -14.27
CA ILE A 75 -0.99 -4.59 -14.60
C ILE A 75 -0.81 -5.42 -15.86
N PRO A 76 -1.04 -6.74 -15.84
CA PRO A 76 -0.83 -7.57 -17.02
C PRO A 76 -1.77 -7.20 -18.17
N GLY A 77 -1.27 -7.39 -19.38
CA GLY A 77 -1.99 -7.13 -20.62
C GLY A 77 -3.15 -8.09 -20.85
N ALA A 78 -3.89 -7.84 -21.92
CA ALA A 78 -5.05 -8.66 -22.34
C ALA A 78 -4.66 -10.02 -22.95
N ASP A 79 -3.36 -10.35 -23.00
CA ASP A 79 -2.83 -11.64 -23.42
C ASP A 79 -3.09 -12.76 -22.39
N LEU A 80 -3.43 -12.39 -21.15
CA LEU A 80 -3.80 -13.34 -20.10
C LEU A 80 -5.31 -13.32 -19.83
N PRO A 81 -5.89 -14.46 -19.36
CA PRO A 81 -7.27 -14.49 -18.88
C PRO A 81 -7.51 -13.48 -17.74
N TRP A 82 -8.72 -12.90 -17.68
CA TRP A 82 -9.07 -11.87 -16.68
C TRP A 82 -8.74 -12.30 -15.23
N ARG A 83 -8.97 -13.57 -14.89
CA ARG A 83 -8.74 -14.10 -13.54
C ARG A 83 -7.26 -14.08 -13.17
N GLU A 84 -6.41 -14.43 -14.13
CA GLU A 84 -4.96 -14.40 -13.94
C GLU A 84 -4.44 -12.96 -13.85
N ARG A 85 -4.95 -12.06 -14.71
CA ARG A 85 -4.66 -10.63 -14.63
C ARG A 85 -5.06 -10.04 -13.28
N ALA A 86 -6.24 -10.40 -12.76
CA ALA A 86 -6.74 -9.93 -11.47
C ALA A 86 -5.88 -10.43 -10.30
N ARG A 87 -5.51 -11.71 -10.31
CA ARG A 87 -4.60 -12.31 -9.33
C ARG A 87 -3.27 -11.55 -9.29
N ILE A 88 -2.61 -11.41 -10.43
CA ILE A 88 -1.32 -10.70 -10.53
C ILE A 88 -1.48 -9.24 -10.10
N GLY A 89 -2.53 -8.55 -10.55
CA GLY A 89 -2.79 -7.16 -10.20
C GLY A 89 -2.96 -6.94 -8.69
N MET A 90 -3.69 -7.83 -8.00
CA MET A 90 -3.86 -7.77 -6.54
C MET A 90 -2.55 -8.08 -5.79
N GLN A 91 -1.78 -9.06 -6.27
CA GLN A 91 -0.46 -9.40 -5.71
C GLN A 91 0.55 -8.26 -5.90
N GLU A 92 0.63 -7.68 -7.10
CA GLU A 92 1.51 -6.54 -7.39
C GLU A 92 1.11 -5.30 -6.60
N PHE A 93 -0.19 -5.04 -6.42
CA PHE A 93 -0.65 -3.95 -5.57
C PHE A 93 -0.21 -4.14 -4.12
N ARG A 94 -0.40 -5.34 -3.54
CA ARG A 94 0.09 -5.68 -2.19
C ARG A 94 1.59 -5.47 -2.10
N ARG A 95 2.36 -6.05 -3.05
CA ARG A 95 3.82 -5.93 -3.11
C ARG A 95 4.25 -4.47 -3.06
N VAL A 96 3.77 -3.66 -4.01
CA VAL A 96 4.07 -2.22 -4.09
C VAL A 96 3.66 -1.49 -2.83
N ALA A 97 2.47 -1.74 -2.28
CA ALA A 97 2.03 -1.05 -1.07
C ALA A 97 2.87 -1.39 0.17
N THR A 98 3.47 -2.59 0.21
CA THR A 98 4.31 -3.05 1.33
C THR A 98 5.79 -2.69 1.21
N GLU A 99 6.26 -2.11 0.09
CA GLU A 99 7.67 -1.70 -0.06
C GLU A 99 8.09 -0.58 0.91
N HIS A 100 7.16 0.32 1.26
CA HIS A 100 7.36 1.40 2.24
C HIS A 100 6.27 1.32 3.33
N PRO A 101 6.42 0.39 4.31
CA PRO A 101 5.39 0.09 5.30
C PRO A 101 4.93 1.29 6.12
N ALA A 102 5.83 2.24 6.43
CA ALA A 102 5.46 3.43 7.20
C ALA A 102 4.64 4.45 6.38
N PHE A 103 4.74 4.37 5.05
CA PHE A 103 3.96 5.19 4.11
C PHE A 103 2.69 4.49 3.61
N ALA A 104 2.63 3.16 3.65
CA ALA A 104 1.52 2.36 3.14
C ALA A 104 0.11 2.81 3.60
N PRO A 105 -0.13 3.23 4.87
CA PRO A 105 -1.43 3.74 5.29
C PRO A 105 -1.86 5.01 4.55
N PHE A 106 -0.90 5.78 4.01
CA PHE A 106 -1.20 6.97 3.21
C PHE A 106 -1.75 6.61 1.83
N ILE A 107 -1.32 5.48 1.24
CA ILE A 107 -1.85 4.97 -0.03
C ILE A 107 -3.35 4.67 0.09
N VAL A 108 -3.79 4.16 1.26
CA VAL A 108 -5.18 3.80 1.55
C VAL A 108 -6.12 5.02 1.56
N VAL A 109 -5.61 6.20 1.93
CA VAL A 109 -6.42 7.44 2.04
C VAL A 109 -6.24 8.39 0.85
N TYR A 110 -5.26 8.14 -0.01
CA TYR A 110 -4.96 9.01 -1.15
C TYR A 110 -5.82 8.65 -2.38
N ARG A 111 -6.28 9.67 -3.11
CA ARG A 111 -6.99 9.47 -4.38
C ARG A 111 -5.98 9.42 -5.52
N MET A 112 -5.92 8.28 -6.20
CA MET A 112 -5.12 8.00 -7.40
C MET A 112 -5.55 8.87 -8.61
N ASN A 113 -5.32 10.19 -8.52
CA ASN A 113 -5.85 11.19 -9.46
C ASN A 113 -4.82 11.71 -10.45
N SER A 114 -3.53 11.42 -10.27
CA SER A 114 -2.50 11.80 -11.24
C SER A 114 -2.74 11.05 -12.57
N PRO A 115 -2.34 11.61 -13.73
CA PRO A 115 -2.51 10.93 -15.01
C PRO A 115 -1.91 9.50 -15.05
N PRO A 116 -0.71 9.23 -14.49
CA PRO A 116 -0.18 7.87 -14.43
C PRO A 116 -1.04 6.93 -13.58
N CYS A 117 -1.55 7.40 -12.44
CA CYS A 117 -2.42 6.62 -11.58
C CYS A 117 -3.79 6.35 -12.22
N LEU A 118 -4.37 7.34 -12.91
CA LEU A 118 -5.62 7.17 -13.67
C LEU A 118 -5.47 6.19 -14.83
N ALA A 119 -4.33 6.17 -15.52
CA ALA A 119 -4.06 5.18 -16.56
C ALA A 119 -4.05 3.75 -16.00
N LYS A 120 -3.46 3.54 -14.81
CA LYS A 120 -3.51 2.24 -14.11
C LYS A 120 -4.92 1.88 -13.67
N LEU A 121 -5.66 2.84 -13.11
CA LEU A 121 -7.06 2.66 -12.73
C LEU A 121 -7.92 2.24 -13.94
N ASN A 122 -7.74 2.90 -15.09
CA ASN A 122 -8.41 2.55 -16.33
C ASN A 122 -8.08 1.12 -16.78
N ALA A 123 -6.81 0.70 -16.70
CA ALA A 123 -6.41 -0.67 -17.04
C ALA A 123 -7.02 -1.72 -16.10
N ILE A 124 -7.09 -1.43 -14.80
CA ILE A 124 -7.67 -2.35 -13.80
C ILE A 124 -9.18 -2.49 -14.01
N ILE A 125 -9.90 -1.39 -14.22
CA ILE A 125 -11.34 -1.43 -14.47
C ILE A 125 -11.62 -2.11 -15.82
N GLY A 126 -10.87 -1.76 -16.87
CA GLY A 126 -11.00 -2.36 -18.20
C GLY A 126 -10.77 -3.87 -18.21
N MET A 127 -9.92 -4.40 -17.32
CA MET A 127 -9.75 -5.85 -17.15
C MET A 127 -11.05 -6.57 -16.74
N PHE A 128 -11.90 -5.95 -15.91
CA PHE A 128 -13.20 -6.52 -15.56
C PHE A 128 -14.19 -6.37 -16.73
N GLU A 129 -14.11 -5.31 -17.52
CA GLU A 129 -14.92 -5.17 -18.73
C GLU A 129 -14.57 -6.25 -19.77
N ASP A 130 -13.28 -6.49 -20.00
CA ASP A 130 -12.75 -7.57 -20.85
C ASP A 130 -13.23 -8.96 -20.39
N GLY A 131 -13.41 -9.12 -19.07
CA GLY A 131 -13.89 -10.34 -18.44
C GLY A 131 -15.40 -10.56 -18.57
N GLY A 132 -16.15 -9.62 -19.14
CA GLY A 132 -17.59 -9.73 -19.35
C GLY A 132 -18.46 -9.36 -18.14
N PHE A 133 -17.93 -8.58 -17.19
CA PHE A 133 -18.66 -8.23 -15.97
C PHE A 133 -19.65 -7.07 -16.16
N GLY A 134 -19.51 -6.26 -17.22
CA GLY A 134 -20.30 -5.04 -17.41
C GLY A 134 -19.91 -3.91 -16.44
N PRO A 135 -20.38 -2.67 -16.65
CA PRO A 135 -19.83 -1.48 -15.99
C PRO A 135 -20.13 -1.42 -14.49
N GLU A 136 -21.36 -1.79 -14.07
CA GLU A 136 -21.75 -1.72 -12.66
C GLU A 136 -20.97 -2.74 -11.81
N LEU A 137 -20.93 -4.00 -12.26
CA LEU A 137 -20.24 -5.06 -11.52
C LEU A 137 -18.73 -4.82 -11.51
N SER A 138 -18.14 -4.34 -12.63
CA SER A 138 -16.72 -3.95 -12.69
C SER A 138 -16.37 -2.90 -11.63
N ALA A 139 -17.19 -1.86 -11.50
CA ALA A 139 -16.96 -0.80 -10.50
C ALA A 139 -17.11 -1.32 -9.05
N ARG A 140 -18.12 -2.16 -8.79
CA ARG A 140 -18.34 -2.76 -7.46
C ARG A 140 -17.21 -3.72 -7.07
N LEU A 141 -16.79 -4.57 -8.01
CA LEU A 141 -15.69 -5.52 -7.81
C LEU A 141 -14.35 -4.82 -7.60
N PHE A 142 -14.05 -3.77 -8.37
CA PHE A 142 -12.88 -2.93 -8.12
C PHE A 142 -12.88 -2.36 -6.70
N ARG A 143 -14.02 -1.85 -6.22
CA ARG A 143 -14.14 -1.32 -4.86
C ARG A 143 -13.99 -2.40 -3.80
N ALA A 144 -14.60 -3.57 -3.99
CA ALA A 144 -14.49 -4.69 -3.07
C ALA A 144 -13.05 -5.22 -2.98
N ALA A 145 -12.35 -5.31 -4.12
CA ALA A 145 -10.92 -5.66 -4.18
C ALA A 145 -10.09 -4.64 -3.38
N GLY A 146 -10.40 -3.35 -3.54
CA GLY A 146 -9.79 -2.28 -2.77
C GLY A 146 -9.98 -2.44 -1.26
N TYR A 147 -11.18 -2.77 -0.78
CA TYR A 147 -11.43 -3.00 0.65
C TYR A 147 -10.60 -4.16 1.20
N TYR A 148 -10.52 -5.26 0.45
CA TYR A 148 -9.71 -6.40 0.82
C TYR A 148 -8.22 -6.04 0.90
N LEU A 149 -7.68 -5.42 -0.16
CA LEU A 149 -6.28 -5.00 -0.24
C LEU A 149 -5.91 -3.99 0.87
N MET A 150 -6.76 -2.99 1.11
CA MET A 150 -6.53 -1.99 2.15
C MET A 150 -6.51 -2.62 3.55
N GLY A 151 -7.40 -3.58 3.81
CA GLY A 151 -7.41 -4.34 5.06
C GLY A 151 -6.12 -5.13 5.26
N ALA A 152 -5.69 -5.88 4.23
CA ALA A 152 -4.44 -6.63 4.26
C ALA A 152 -3.22 -5.71 4.47
N ILE A 153 -3.12 -4.63 3.70
CA ILE A 153 -2.01 -3.67 3.81
C ILE A 153 -1.93 -3.07 5.21
N LEU A 154 -3.05 -2.65 5.81
CA LEU A 154 -3.07 -2.10 7.16
C LEU A 154 -2.62 -3.13 8.20
N ASP A 155 -3.06 -4.38 8.10
CA ASP A 155 -2.65 -5.44 9.01
C ASP A 155 -1.16 -5.77 8.88
N GLU A 156 -0.65 -5.87 7.65
CA GLU A 156 0.72 -6.26 7.39
C GLU A 156 1.76 -5.16 7.69
N THR A 157 1.36 -3.89 7.57
CA THR A 157 2.26 -2.74 7.72
C THR A 157 2.10 -2.01 9.05
N ALA A 158 0.92 -1.42 9.28
CA ALA A 158 0.59 -0.67 10.48
C ALA A 158 0.33 -1.59 11.68
N GLY A 159 -0.02 -2.86 11.43
CA GLY A 159 -0.13 -3.91 12.42
C GLY A 159 -1.37 -3.78 13.30
N TYR A 160 -2.35 -4.69 13.14
CA TYR A 160 -3.42 -4.84 14.12
C TYR A 160 -2.85 -5.03 15.54
N ALA A 161 -1.76 -5.79 15.65
CA ALA A 161 -1.04 -6.04 16.91
C ALA A 161 -0.16 -4.88 17.42
N LYS A 162 0.15 -3.88 16.59
CA LYS A 162 0.98 -2.71 16.94
C LYS A 162 0.16 -1.45 17.21
N GLY A 163 -1.17 -1.58 17.20
CA GLY A 163 -2.08 -0.50 17.51
C GLY A 163 -1.85 0.05 18.94
N PRO A 164 -2.05 1.37 19.16
CA PRO A 164 -1.83 2.01 20.46
C PRO A 164 -2.81 1.55 21.55
N SER A 165 -3.79 0.70 21.21
CA SER A 165 -4.82 0.19 22.10
C SER A 165 -4.41 -1.08 22.88
N ALA A 166 -3.27 -1.71 22.57
CA ALA A 166 -2.80 -2.92 23.26
C ALA A 166 -2.12 -2.65 24.63
N VAL A 167 -2.64 -1.68 25.38
CA VAL A 167 -2.02 -1.17 26.63
C VAL A 167 -2.18 -2.14 27.81
N THR A 168 -3.33 -2.82 27.88
CA THR A 168 -3.61 -3.80 28.93
C THR A 168 -4.03 -5.10 28.26
N THR A 169 -3.28 -6.18 28.51
CA THR A 169 -3.57 -7.53 28.04
C THR A 169 -3.72 -8.47 29.22
N VAL A 170 -4.50 -9.54 29.07
CA VAL A 170 -4.60 -10.60 30.07
C VAL A 170 -3.26 -11.34 30.19
N SER A 171 -2.99 -11.98 31.33
CA SER A 171 -1.76 -12.77 31.47
C SER A 171 -1.78 -13.98 30.53
N ASN A 172 -0.61 -14.52 30.20
CA ASN A 172 -0.54 -15.74 29.39
C ASN A 172 -1.24 -16.93 30.08
N GLU A 173 -1.23 -17.00 31.41
CA GLU A 173 -1.97 -18.04 32.15
C GLU A 173 -3.48 -17.86 32.00
N GLU A 174 -3.98 -16.63 32.12
CA GLU A 174 -5.41 -16.32 31.91
C GLU A 174 -5.82 -16.57 30.45
N LEU A 175 -4.99 -16.18 29.48
CA LEU A 175 -5.20 -16.43 28.06
C LEU A 175 -5.33 -17.94 27.76
N ALA A 176 -4.46 -18.75 28.35
CA ALA A 176 -4.47 -20.20 28.18
C ALA A 176 -5.67 -20.87 28.86
N ARG A 177 -6.06 -20.40 30.05
CA ARG A 177 -7.17 -20.96 30.83
C ARG A 177 -8.52 -20.61 30.23
N ASP A 178 -8.73 -19.34 29.91
CA ASP A 178 -10.06 -18.79 29.63
C ASP A 178 -10.31 -18.58 28.12
N TYR A 179 -9.25 -18.53 27.30
CA TYR A 179 -9.34 -18.24 25.86
C TYR A 179 -8.57 -19.24 24.96
N PRO A 180 -8.79 -20.56 25.10
CA PRO A 180 -7.98 -21.58 24.41
C PRO A 180 -8.07 -21.53 22.88
N SER A 181 -9.20 -21.07 22.31
CA SER A 181 -9.33 -20.89 20.86
C SER A 181 -8.44 -19.77 20.33
N VAL A 182 -8.27 -18.68 21.09
CA VAL A 182 -7.40 -17.56 20.73
C VAL A 182 -5.94 -18.00 20.76
N VAL A 183 -5.54 -18.78 21.78
CA VAL A 183 -4.18 -19.35 21.85
C VAL A 183 -3.87 -20.24 20.65
N LYS A 184 -4.80 -21.12 20.28
CA LYS A 184 -4.65 -21.99 19.09
C LYS A 184 -4.54 -21.18 17.79
N ALA A 185 -5.33 -20.12 17.66
CA ALA A 185 -5.35 -19.27 16.47
C ALA A 185 -4.14 -18.33 16.39
N GLY A 186 -3.58 -17.91 17.54
CA GLY A 186 -2.52 -16.89 17.61
C GLY A 186 -1.27 -17.21 16.79
N ALA A 187 -0.95 -18.50 16.62
CA ALA A 187 0.15 -18.95 15.76
C ALA A 187 -0.01 -18.56 14.27
N TYR A 188 -1.23 -18.30 13.82
CA TYR A 188 -1.55 -17.95 12.43
C TYR A 188 -1.71 -16.44 12.19
N PHE A 189 -1.75 -15.62 13.25
CA PHE A 189 -1.92 -14.16 13.16
C PHE A 189 -0.60 -13.40 13.01
N GLY A 190 0.54 -14.09 13.18
CA GLY A 190 1.86 -13.48 13.00
C GLY A 190 2.23 -13.31 11.52
N SER A 191 3.33 -12.60 11.28
CA SER A 191 3.82 -12.32 9.92
C SER A 191 4.10 -13.57 9.07
N ALA A 192 4.42 -14.70 9.70
CA ALA A 192 4.58 -15.99 9.01
C ALA A 192 3.29 -16.53 8.37
N GLY A 193 2.12 -16.00 8.78
CA GLY A 193 0.81 -16.35 8.23
C GLY A 193 0.32 -15.42 7.12
N PHE A 194 0.90 -14.22 6.95
CA PHE A 194 0.37 -13.18 6.06
C PHE A 194 0.17 -13.66 4.63
N ASP A 195 1.18 -14.30 4.03
CA ASP A 195 1.07 -14.79 2.65
C ASP A 195 -0.04 -15.84 2.49
N LYS A 196 -0.15 -16.79 3.42
CA LYS A 196 -1.19 -17.82 3.35
C LYS A 196 -2.58 -17.24 3.54
N THR A 197 -2.74 -16.28 4.45
CA THR A 197 -4.00 -15.59 4.71
C THR A 197 -4.40 -14.71 3.52
N PHE A 198 -3.45 -14.03 2.90
CA PHE A 198 -3.69 -13.24 1.70
C PHE A 198 -4.11 -14.11 0.52
N GLU A 199 -3.37 -15.19 0.23
CA GLU A 199 -3.71 -16.08 -0.88
C GLU A 199 -5.08 -16.77 -0.68
N LEU A 200 -5.43 -17.14 0.56
CA LEU A 200 -6.76 -17.68 0.86
C LEU A 200 -7.87 -16.68 0.53
N GLY A 201 -7.75 -15.43 0.99
CA GLY A 201 -8.77 -14.41 0.72
C GLY A 201 -8.82 -14.00 -0.74
N LEU A 202 -7.66 -13.97 -1.43
CA LEU A 202 -7.57 -13.72 -2.86
C LEU A 202 -8.31 -14.77 -3.68
N GLU A 203 -8.06 -16.07 -3.44
CA GLU A 203 -8.76 -17.13 -4.18
C GLU A 203 -10.27 -17.14 -3.87
N MET A 204 -10.67 -16.94 -2.61
CA MET A 204 -12.09 -16.79 -2.27
C MET A 204 -12.75 -15.64 -3.03
N PHE A 205 -12.04 -14.52 -3.20
CA PHE A 205 -12.54 -13.36 -3.91
C PHE A 205 -12.64 -13.59 -5.42
N LEU A 206 -11.65 -14.24 -6.03
CA LEU A 206 -11.66 -14.61 -7.44
C LEU A 206 -12.73 -15.65 -7.77
N ASP A 207 -12.95 -16.63 -6.89
CA ASP A 207 -14.02 -17.62 -7.02
C ASP A 207 -15.40 -16.96 -7.00
N GLU A 208 -15.61 -16.01 -6.08
CA GLU A 208 -16.86 -15.27 -6.02
C GLU A 208 -17.07 -14.41 -7.27
N MET A 209 -16.02 -13.76 -7.79
CA MET A 209 -16.06 -13.03 -9.07
C MET A 209 -16.52 -13.93 -10.22
N GLU A 210 -15.95 -15.13 -10.32
CA GLU A 210 -16.34 -16.11 -11.34
C GLU A 210 -17.83 -16.45 -11.22
N ARG A 211 -18.28 -16.75 -9.99
CA ARG A 211 -19.66 -17.14 -9.68
C ARG A 211 -20.67 -16.04 -10.02
N VAL A 212 -20.40 -14.79 -9.65
CA VAL A 212 -21.31 -13.66 -9.96
C VAL A 212 -21.34 -13.34 -11.45
N ARG A 213 -20.22 -13.52 -12.15
CA ARG A 213 -20.15 -13.36 -13.60
C ARG A 213 -21.00 -14.41 -14.31
N GLU A 214 -20.90 -15.67 -13.90
CA GLU A 214 -21.70 -16.76 -14.48
C GLU A 214 -23.20 -16.55 -14.25
N ALA A 215 -23.59 -16.08 -13.06
CA ALA A 215 -24.97 -15.74 -12.76
C ALA A 215 -25.49 -14.60 -13.67
N ALA A 216 -24.72 -13.52 -13.83
CA ALA A 216 -25.09 -12.39 -14.68
C ALA A 216 -25.20 -12.80 -16.17
N GLY A 217 -24.30 -13.65 -16.67
CA GLY A 217 -24.34 -14.16 -18.04
C GLY A 217 -25.40 -15.24 -18.31
N GLY A 218 -26.07 -15.74 -17.27
CA GLY A 218 -27.19 -16.68 -17.34
C GLY A 218 -28.57 -16.00 -17.37
N GLU A 219 -28.69 -14.76 -16.88
CA GLU A 219 -29.96 -14.00 -16.89
C GLU A 219 -30.28 -13.38 -18.26
N ASP A 220 -29.28 -13.20 -19.14
CA ASP A 220 -29.44 -12.70 -20.51
C ASP A 220 -29.69 -13.82 -21.56
N ARG A 221 -29.98 -15.06 -21.14
CA ARG A 221 -30.16 -16.23 -22.02
C ARG A 221 -31.56 -16.85 -21.99
#